data_AF-A0A9P3Q268-F1
#
_entry.id   AF-A0A9P3Q268-F1
#
_cell.length_a   1.000
_cell.length_b   1.000
_cell.length_c   1.000
_cell.angle_alpha   90.00
_cell.angle_beta   90.00
_cell.angle_gamma   90.00
#
_symmetry.space_group_name_H-M   'P 1'
#
loop_
_entity.id
_entity.type
_entity.pdbx_description
1 polymer ?
#
loop_
_entity_poly.entity_id
_entity_poly.type
_entity_poly.pdbx_seq_one_letter_code
_entity_poly.pdbx_strand_id
1 'polypeptide(L)'
;MKLAQEEAKAALAKAKDDMARYYDQRRIPAPEYKPGDRVYLDASDMQTTRPSKKLSHRYLGPYTIERQVGPSRVQAPPAPAP
;
A
#
# COMPACT_ATOMS: atom_id res chain seq x y z
N MET A 1 30.89 25.07 0.21
CA MET A 1 29.63 24.72 0.91
C MET A 1 28.44 24.53 -0.03
N LYS A 2 28.10 25.46 -0.94
CA LYS A 2 26.94 25.29 -1.85
C LYS A 2 27.07 24.16 -2.88
N LEU A 3 28.27 23.95 -3.43
CA LEU A 3 28.51 22.91 -4.45
C LEU A 3 28.17 21.50 -3.93
N ALA A 4 28.64 21.17 -2.72
CA ALA A 4 28.38 19.88 -2.09
C ALA A 4 26.88 19.64 -1.81
N GLN A 5 26.11 20.69 -1.52
CA GLN A 5 24.67 20.58 -1.32
C GLN A 5 23.93 20.34 -2.64
N GLU A 6 24.34 21.01 -3.72
CA GLU A 6 23.79 20.80 -5.05
C GLU A 6 24.10 19.39 -5.57
N GLU A 7 25.34 18.92 -5.39
CA GLU A 7 25.76 17.56 -5.73
C GLU A 7 24.97 16.51 -4.92
N ALA A 8 24.78 16.73 -3.62
CA ALA A 8 23.98 15.84 -2.78
C ALA A 8 22.51 15.77 -3.24
N LYS A 9 21.91 16.92 -3.60
CA LYS A 9 20.54 16.95 -4.15
C LYS A 9 20.45 16.22 -5.50
N ALA A 10 21.42 16.44 -6.38
CA ALA A 10 21.47 15.77 -7.68
C ALA A 10 21.62 14.25 -7.52
N ALA A 11 22.46 13.81 -6.57
CA ALA A 11 22.61 12.39 -6.25
C ALA A 11 21.31 11.77 -5.71
N LEU A 12 20.59 12.47 -4.82
CA LEU A 12 19.29 12.01 -4.31
C LEU A 12 18.22 11.93 -5.42
N ALA A 13 18.18 12.92 -6.33
CA ALA A 13 17.27 12.91 -7.46
C ALA A 13 17.54 11.71 -8.38
N LYS A 14 18.81 11.51 -8.77
CA LYS A 14 19.22 10.37 -9.57
C LYS A 14 18.88 9.03 -8.91
N ALA A 15 19.17 8.90 -7.61
CA ALA A 15 18.85 7.69 -6.86
C ALA A 15 17.34 7.40 -6.85
N LYS A 16 16.50 8.43 -6.71
CA LYS A 16 15.04 8.28 -6.76
C LYS A 16 14.58 7.80 -8.14
N ASP A 17 15.14 8.34 -9.21
CA ASP A 17 14.78 7.98 -10.58
C ASP A 17 15.20 6.54 -10.90
N ASP A 18 16.39 6.14 -10.49
CA ASP A 18 16.88 4.76 -10.63
C ASP A 18 15.99 3.78 -9.85
N MET A 19 15.64 4.11 -8.59
CA MET A 19 14.73 3.31 -7.78
C MET A 19 13.36 3.15 -8.45
N ALA A 20 12.78 4.22 -8.98
CA ALA A 20 11.50 4.19 -9.69
C ALA A 20 11.59 3.29 -10.94
N ARG A 21 12.65 3.46 -11.74
CA ARG A 21 12.89 2.69 -12.95
C ARG A 21 12.97 1.19 -12.69
N TYR A 22 13.67 0.76 -11.66
CA TYR A 22 13.79 -0.67 -11.33
C TYR A 22 12.53 -1.24 -10.68
N TYR A 23 11.84 -0.44 -9.87
CA TYR A 23 10.56 -0.83 -9.28
C TYR A 23 9.48 -1.04 -10.35
N ASP A 24 9.30 -0.07 -11.24
CA ASP A 24 8.26 -0.11 -12.26
C ASP A 24 8.47 -1.24 -13.28
N GLN A 25 9.72 -1.66 -13.54
CA GLN A 25 10.02 -2.82 -14.40
C GLN A 25 9.42 -4.14 -13.90
N ARG A 26 9.32 -4.32 -12.58
CA ARG A 26 8.81 -5.56 -11.96
C ARG A 26 7.39 -5.41 -11.44
N ARG A 27 6.79 -4.23 -11.61
CA ARG A 27 5.48 -3.91 -11.05
C ARG A 27 4.38 -4.53 -11.90
N ILE A 28 3.56 -5.38 -11.29
CA ILE A 28 2.32 -5.86 -11.88
C ILE A 28 1.25 -4.77 -11.68
N PRO A 29 0.47 -4.40 -12.72
CA PRO A 29 -0.62 -3.44 -12.55
C PRO A 29 -1.60 -3.95 -11.49
N ALA A 30 -2.06 -3.04 -10.63
CA ALA A 30 -3.02 -3.41 -9.61
C ALA A 30 -4.36 -3.80 -10.26
N PRO A 31 -5.11 -4.73 -9.67
CA PRO A 31 -6.47 -5.03 -10.11
C PRO A 31 -7.34 -3.77 -10.06
N GLU A 32 -8.21 -3.61 -11.06
CA GLU A 32 -9.19 -2.53 -11.06
C GLU A 32 -10.31 -2.86 -10.08
N TYR A 33 -10.51 -1.98 -9.12
CA TYR A 33 -11.56 -2.09 -8.11
C TYR A 33 -12.56 -0.96 -8.27
N LYS A 34 -13.85 -1.28 -8.21
CA LYS A 34 -14.93 -0.29 -8.32
C LYS A 34 -15.56 -0.02 -6.96
N PRO A 35 -16.07 1.20 -6.72
CA PRO A 35 -16.94 1.46 -5.58
C PRO A 35 -18.12 0.47 -5.58
N GLY A 36 -18.38 -0.15 -4.44
CA GLY A 36 -19.39 -1.21 -4.28
C GLY A 36 -18.85 -2.64 -4.36
N ASP A 37 -17.61 -2.85 -4.84
CA ASP A 37 -16.99 -4.17 -4.81
C ASP A 37 -16.69 -4.60 -3.37
N ARG A 38 -16.81 -5.90 -3.11
CA ARG A 38 -16.49 -6.51 -1.81
C ARG A 38 -15.11 -7.14 -1.87
N VAL A 39 -14.20 -6.64 -1.04
CA VAL A 39 -12.81 -7.11 -0.97
C VAL A 39 -12.47 -7.60 0.42
N TYR A 40 -11.63 -8.62 0.49
CA TYR A 40 -11.01 -9.06 1.73
C TYR A 40 -9.70 -8.29 1.95
N LEU A 41 -9.41 -7.92 3.19
CA LEU A 41 -8.13 -7.30 3.54
C LEU A 41 -7.17 -8.37 4.05
N ASP A 42 -5.95 -8.39 3.51
CA ASP A 42 -4.88 -9.24 4.06
C ASP A 42 -4.47 -8.70 5.44
N ALA A 43 -4.69 -9.52 6.48
CA ALA A 43 -4.41 -9.19 7.86
C ALA A 43 -2.98 -9.55 8.27
N SER A 44 -2.15 -10.03 7.34
CA SER A 44 -0.82 -10.57 7.65
C SER A 44 0.07 -9.58 8.41
N ASP A 45 -0.08 -8.27 8.17
CA ASP A 45 0.70 -7.23 8.86
C ASP A 45 -0.13 -6.39 9.85
N MET A 46 -1.37 -6.79 10.12
CA MET A 46 -2.27 -6.08 11.02
C MET A 46 -2.25 -6.71 12.42
N GLN A 47 -2.19 -5.87 13.45
CA GLN A 47 -2.42 -6.32 14.82
C GLN A 47 -3.91 -6.59 15.01
N THR A 48 -4.24 -7.82 15.36
CA THR A 48 -5.63 -8.22 15.65
C THR A 48 -5.81 -8.40 17.15
N THR A 49 -7.06 -8.35 17.63
CA THR A 49 -7.40 -8.62 19.05
C THR A 49 -7.08 -10.06 19.48
N ARG A 50 -6.66 -10.94 18.56
CA ARG A 50 -6.31 -12.33 18.86
C ARG A 50 -4.92 -12.39 19.54
N PRO A 51 -4.73 -13.27 20.53
CA PRO A 51 -3.49 -13.36 21.29
C PRO A 51 -2.31 -13.94 20.51
N SER A 52 -2.55 -14.63 19.38
CA SER A 52 -1.48 -15.13 18.52
C SER A 52 -1.83 -15.07 17.04
N LYS A 53 -0.83 -14.75 16.20
CA LYS A 53 -0.94 -14.65 14.73
C LYS A 53 -1.29 -15.99 14.06
N LYS A 54 -0.96 -17.12 14.70
CA LYS A 54 -1.30 -18.47 14.21
C LYS A 54 -2.80 -18.75 14.26
N LEU A 55 -3.49 -18.11 15.21
CA LEU A 55 -4.93 -18.25 15.40
C LEU A 55 -5.72 -17.05 14.86
N SER A 56 -5.06 -16.08 14.22
CA SER A 56 -5.74 -14.94 13.59
C SER A 56 -6.19 -15.28 12.19
N HIS A 57 -7.28 -14.65 11.75
CA HIS A 57 -7.75 -14.75 10.37
C HIS A 57 -6.71 -14.13 9.44
N ARG A 58 -6.34 -14.84 8.36
CA ARG A 58 -5.45 -14.31 7.33
C ARG A 58 -6.11 -13.19 6.52
N TYR A 59 -7.41 -13.31 6.30
CA TYR A 59 -8.19 -12.31 5.59
C TYR A 59 -9.28 -11.78 6.51
N LEU A 60 -9.31 -10.46 6.72
CA LEU A 60 -10.42 -9.78 7.36
C LEU A 60 -11.54 -9.60 6.36
N GLY A 61 -12.78 -9.61 6.87
CA GLY A 61 -14.01 -9.84 6.14
C GLY A 61 -14.23 -9.02 4.87
N PRO A 62 -15.35 -9.26 4.16
CA PRO A 62 -15.63 -8.53 2.93
C PRO A 62 -16.00 -7.08 3.24
N TYR A 63 -15.05 -6.16 3.02
CA TYR A 63 -15.26 -4.73 3.08
C TYR A 63 -15.77 -4.22 1.73
N THR A 64 -16.73 -3.32 1.78
CA THR A 64 -17.24 -2.67 0.57
C THR A 64 -16.38 -1.46 0.26
N ILE A 65 -15.89 -1.35 -0.98
CA ILE A 65 -15.09 -0.21 -1.39
C ILE A 65 -15.99 1.04 -1.49
N GLU A 66 -15.65 2.10 -0.77
CA GLU A 66 -16.37 3.38 -0.82
C GLU A 66 -15.92 4.23 -2.01
N ARG A 67 -14.60 4.30 -2.22
CA ARG A 67 -14.02 5.12 -3.28
C ARG A 67 -12.63 4.64 -3.70
N GLN A 68 -12.28 4.94 -4.95
CA GLN A 68 -10.91 4.81 -5.45
C GLN A 68 -10.15 6.11 -5.17
N VAL A 69 -9.04 6.03 -4.43
CA VAL A 69 -8.19 7.16 -4.05
C VAL A 69 -6.96 7.27 -4.96
N GLY A 70 -6.65 6.22 -5.72
CA GLY A 70 -5.55 6.19 -6.67
C GLY A 70 -5.59 4.91 -7.52
N PRO A 71 -4.65 4.75 -8.47
CA PRO A 71 -4.66 3.65 -9.43
C PRO A 71 -4.67 2.27 -8.75
N SER A 72 -3.99 2.15 -7.61
CA SER A 72 -3.94 0.92 -6.80
C SER A 72 -4.45 1.10 -5.37
N ARG A 73 -5.00 2.28 -5.04
CA ARG A 73 -5.40 2.64 -3.67
C ARG A 73 -6.90 2.83 -3.60
N VAL A 74 -7.56 1.99 -2.81
CA VAL A 74 -8.98 2.08 -2.51
C VAL A 74 -9.21 2.39 -1.05
N GLN A 75 -10.34 3.02 -0.77
CA GLN A 75 -10.79 3.26 0.59
C GLN A 75 -11.99 2.39 0.89
N ALA A 76 -11.88 1.66 1.99
CA ALA A 76 -12.94 0.87 2.61
C ALA A 76 -13.40 1.59 3.89
N PRO A 77 -14.63 1.31 4.37
CA PRO A 77 -15.10 1.82 5.65
C PRO A 77 -14.17 1.36 6.78
N PRO A 78 -14.06 2.13 7.87
CA PRO A 78 -13.31 1.70 9.05
C PRO A 78 -13.86 0.34 9.52
N ALA A 79 -12.96 -0.58 9.85
CA ALA A 79 -13.35 -1.84 10.45
C ALA A 79 -14.25 -1.58 11.66
N PRO A 80 -15.34 -2.34 11.84
CA PRO A 80 -16.15 -2.22 13.04
C PRO A 80 -15.21 -2.39 14.25
N ALA A 81 -15.27 -1.43 15.17
CA ALA A 81 -14.50 -1.49 16.40
C ALA A 81 -14.76 -2.84 17.12
N PRO A 82 -13.74 -3.45 17.73
CA PRO A 82 -13.92 -4.69 18.48
C PRO A 82 -14.90 -4.53 19.65
#